data_AF-Q7RA01-F1
#
_entry.id   AF-Q7RA01-F1
#
_cell.length_a   1.000
_cell.length_b   1.000
_cell.length_c   1.000
_cell.angle_alpha   90.00
_cell.angle_beta   90.00
_cell.angle_gamma   90.00
#
_symmetry.space_group_name_H-M   'P 1'
#
loop_
_entity.id
_entity.type
_entity.pdbx_description
1 polymer ?
#
loop_
_entity_poly.entity_id
_entity_poly.type
_entity_poly.pdbx_seq_one_letter_code
_entity_poly.pdbx_strand_id
1 'polypeptide(L)'
;MKSINDNDIIISNKDEFIYYLKILNQIGFYDVAISGTSFKNALNVKRKEKTTLENVIKNEESSEEEKKCAELLKLKINKDIRTIERDAYFIIKAKCIPKTVDEKILMFYWHLLGDIMRYCTDTFRIEDKKRIQERSLQAYSYSLKYANKMNLPPSNPRLLELLVSLTVLHKDMDTQTNDPIEMAAQAFRDAIQNMHLLE
;
A
#
# COMPACT_ATOMS: atom_id res chain seq x y z
N MET A 1 -33.02 -9.29 18.01
CA MET A 1 -31.87 -8.55 17.45
C MET A 1 -30.62 -9.06 18.13
N LYS A 2 -29.84 -9.92 17.48
CA LYS A 2 -28.51 -10.33 17.96
C LYS A 2 -27.48 -9.40 17.33
N SER A 3 -26.63 -8.83 18.17
CA SER A 3 -25.53 -7.92 17.82
C SER A 3 -24.59 -8.57 16.82
N ILE A 4 -24.31 -7.86 15.73
CA ILE A 4 -23.23 -8.17 14.81
C ILE A 4 -21.93 -7.83 15.55
N ASN A 5 -21.05 -8.82 15.67
CA ASN A 5 -19.75 -8.68 16.32
C ASN A 5 -18.72 -8.38 15.23
N ASP A 6 -18.08 -7.20 15.28
CA ASP A 6 -17.22 -6.64 14.22
C ASP A 6 -15.86 -7.34 14.03
N ASN A 7 -15.65 -8.53 14.61
CA ASN A 7 -14.31 -9.14 14.71
C ASN A 7 -14.08 -10.44 13.91
N ASP A 8 -15.05 -10.92 13.11
CA ASP A 8 -14.89 -12.18 12.36
C ASP A 8 -14.93 -12.00 10.83
N ILE A 9 -14.38 -10.90 10.34
CA ILE A 9 -14.17 -10.72 8.91
C ILE A 9 -12.77 -11.27 8.56
N ILE A 10 -12.65 -12.60 8.63
CA ILE A 10 -11.52 -13.34 8.05
C ILE A 10 -11.77 -13.40 6.54
N ILE A 11 -11.42 -12.33 5.82
CA ILE A 11 -11.62 -12.26 4.36
C ILE A 11 -10.47 -12.91 3.62
N SER A 12 -10.80 -13.98 2.91
CA SER A 12 -9.99 -14.63 1.90
C SER A 12 -10.78 -14.69 0.60
N ASN A 13 -10.48 -13.81 -0.39
CA ASN A 13 -10.36 -14.24 -1.79
C ASN A 13 -9.98 -13.11 -2.75
N LYS A 14 -9.23 -13.50 -3.79
CA LYS A 14 -8.95 -12.73 -5.01
C LYS A 14 -10.22 -12.16 -5.66
N ASP A 15 -11.36 -12.82 -5.49
CA ASP A 15 -12.65 -12.40 -6.04
C ASP A 15 -13.20 -11.14 -5.36
N GLU A 16 -13.01 -11.00 -4.05
CA GLU A 16 -13.41 -9.80 -3.31
C GLU A 16 -12.51 -8.61 -3.66
N PHE A 17 -11.24 -8.90 -3.91
CA PHE A 17 -10.28 -7.93 -4.44
C PHE A 17 -10.67 -7.44 -5.85
N ILE A 18 -11.02 -8.36 -6.76
CA ILE A 18 -11.55 -8.01 -8.09
C ILE A 18 -12.88 -7.26 -7.96
N TYR A 19 -13.71 -7.60 -6.97
CA TYR A 19 -14.95 -6.90 -6.66
C TYR A 19 -14.69 -5.45 -6.21
N TYR A 20 -13.78 -5.22 -5.26
CA TYR A 20 -13.38 -3.87 -4.83
C TYR A 20 -12.74 -3.07 -5.96
N LEU A 21 -11.95 -3.70 -6.84
CA LEU A 21 -11.39 -3.06 -8.02
C LEU A 21 -12.45 -2.71 -9.08
N LYS A 22 -13.50 -3.53 -9.24
CA LYS A 22 -14.65 -3.23 -10.11
C LYS A 22 -15.51 -2.10 -9.55
N ILE A 23 -15.68 -2.09 -8.23
CA ILE A 23 -16.31 -1.01 -7.44
C ILE A 23 -15.52 0.30 -7.63
N LEU A 24 -14.20 0.30 -7.48
CA LEU A 24 -13.35 1.48 -7.71
C LEU A 24 -13.48 2.07 -9.13
N ASN A 25 -13.82 1.24 -10.12
CA ASN A 25 -14.03 1.67 -11.50
C ASN A 25 -15.42 2.30 -11.75
N GLN A 26 -16.33 2.28 -10.77
CA GLN A 26 -17.73 2.70 -10.93
C GLN A 26 -18.22 3.80 -9.96
N ILE A 27 -17.41 4.32 -9.03
CA ILE A 27 -17.95 5.10 -7.89
C ILE A 27 -17.18 6.39 -7.54
N GLY A 28 -17.82 7.31 -6.80
CA GLY A 28 -17.30 8.58 -6.28
C GLY A 28 -16.42 8.48 -5.01
N PHE A 29 -15.93 9.62 -4.51
CA PHE A 29 -14.80 9.72 -3.55
C PHE A 29 -14.94 8.94 -2.23
N TYR A 30 -16.12 8.91 -1.60
CA TYR A 30 -16.30 8.24 -0.30
C TYR A 30 -16.13 6.71 -0.42
N ASP A 31 -16.67 6.13 -1.49
CA ASP A 31 -16.55 4.71 -1.78
C ASP A 31 -15.14 4.32 -2.25
N VAL A 32 -14.40 5.29 -2.82
CA VAL A 32 -13.00 5.13 -3.20
C VAL A 32 -12.08 4.97 -1.98
N ALA A 33 -12.32 5.75 -0.91
CA ALA A 33 -11.56 5.63 0.33
C ALA A 33 -11.79 4.28 1.02
N ILE A 34 -13.05 3.83 1.12
CA ILE A 34 -13.41 2.52 1.68
C ILE A 34 -12.77 1.40 0.88
N SER A 35 -12.87 1.46 -0.45
CA SER A 35 -12.29 0.44 -1.33
C SER A 35 -10.76 0.38 -1.26
N GLY A 36 -10.07 1.52 -1.11
CA GLY A 36 -8.63 1.54 -0.88
C GLY A 36 -8.22 0.98 0.49
N THR A 37 -9.02 1.19 1.53
CA THR A 37 -8.79 0.57 2.85
C THR A 37 -8.97 -0.95 2.78
N SER A 38 -10.06 -1.43 2.17
CA SER A 38 -10.29 -2.87 1.97
C SER A 38 -9.17 -3.50 1.15
N PHE A 39 -8.69 -2.79 0.14
CA PHE A 39 -7.53 -3.19 -0.66
C PHE A 39 -6.27 -3.34 0.21
N LYS A 40 -5.92 -2.31 1.00
CA LYS A 40 -4.75 -2.34 1.91
C LYS A 40 -4.87 -3.50 2.89
N ASN A 41 -6.06 -3.77 3.41
CA ASN A 41 -6.33 -4.88 4.32
C ASN A 41 -6.09 -6.24 3.66
N ALA A 42 -6.61 -6.46 2.46
CA ALA A 42 -6.40 -7.71 1.72
C ALA A 42 -4.89 -7.99 1.48
N LEU A 43 -4.12 -6.95 1.11
CA LEU A 43 -2.66 -7.08 1.00
C LEU A 43 -2.00 -7.37 2.35
N ASN A 44 -2.42 -6.70 3.42
CA ASN A 44 -1.87 -6.92 4.76
C ASN A 44 -2.11 -8.34 5.26
N VAL A 45 -3.27 -8.94 4.96
CA VAL A 45 -3.54 -10.36 5.26
C VAL A 45 -2.54 -11.27 4.54
N LYS A 46 -2.32 -11.07 3.24
CA LYS A 46 -1.34 -11.85 2.47
C LYS A 46 0.10 -11.66 2.94
N ARG A 47 0.46 -10.47 3.40
CA ARG A 47 1.77 -10.21 4.02
C ARG A 47 1.92 -10.95 5.35
N LYS A 48 0.89 -10.93 6.21
CA LYS A 48 0.91 -11.70 7.47
C LYS A 48 1.03 -13.20 7.20
N GLU A 49 0.26 -13.75 6.26
CA GLU A 49 0.38 -15.15 5.82
C GLU A 49 1.82 -15.47 5.38
N LYS A 50 2.40 -14.61 4.54
CA LYS A 50 3.80 -14.76 4.08
C LYS A 50 4.80 -14.74 5.23
N THR A 51 4.69 -13.78 6.16
CA THR A 51 5.57 -13.71 7.33
C THR A 51 5.49 -14.96 8.20
N THR A 52 4.28 -15.52 8.38
CA THR A 52 4.12 -16.79 9.10
C THR A 52 4.86 -17.93 8.40
N LEU A 53 4.76 -18.03 7.07
CA LEU A 53 5.50 -19.04 6.31
C LEU A 53 7.01 -18.83 6.39
N GLU A 54 7.48 -17.59 6.33
CA GLU A 54 8.91 -17.25 6.51
C GLU A 54 9.43 -17.66 7.88
N ASN A 55 8.61 -17.55 8.93
CA ASN A 55 8.96 -18.02 10.26
C ASN A 55 9.07 -19.54 10.32
N VAL A 56 8.16 -20.28 9.66
CA VAL A 56 8.26 -21.75 9.55
C VAL A 56 9.54 -22.16 8.81
N ILE A 57 9.87 -21.46 7.72
CA ILE A 57 11.07 -21.74 6.92
C ILE A 57 12.35 -21.53 7.74
N LYS A 58 12.40 -20.48 8.57
CA LYS A 58 13.56 -20.13 9.40
C LYS A 58 13.63 -20.91 10.73
N ASN A 59 12.55 -21.58 11.12
CA ASN A 59 12.52 -22.31 12.38
C ASN A 59 13.38 -23.57 12.30
N GLU A 60 14.37 -23.69 13.19
CA GLU A 60 15.26 -24.85 13.27
C GLU A 60 14.49 -26.12 13.66
N GLU A 61 13.42 -26.00 14.46
CA GLU A 61 12.59 -27.11 14.92
C GLU A 61 11.63 -27.65 13.85
N SER A 62 11.41 -26.91 12.75
CA SER A 62 10.54 -27.36 11.67
C SER A 62 11.21 -28.42 10.82
N SER A 63 10.45 -29.47 10.48
CA SER A 63 10.88 -30.56 9.60
C SER A 63 11.19 -30.06 8.19
N GLU A 64 12.00 -30.83 7.45
CA GLU A 64 12.30 -30.53 6.05
C GLU A 64 11.04 -30.55 5.17
N GLU A 65 10.09 -31.44 5.45
CA GLU A 65 8.79 -31.48 4.78
C GLU A 65 7.96 -30.21 5.02
N GLU A 66 7.90 -29.72 6.26
CA GLU A 66 7.19 -28.48 6.60
C GLU A 66 7.83 -27.26 5.93
N LYS A 67 9.17 -27.17 5.96
CA LYS A 67 9.92 -26.10 5.28
C LYS A 67 9.66 -26.11 3.77
N LYS A 68 9.67 -27.29 3.15
CA LYS A 68 9.39 -27.45 1.71
C LYS A 68 7.95 -27.05 1.37
N CYS A 69 6.97 -27.45 2.18
CA CYS A 69 5.58 -27.03 2.02
C CYS A 69 5.43 -25.51 2.17
N ALA A 70 6.08 -24.90 3.17
CA ALA A 70 6.05 -23.47 3.39
C ALA A 70 6.67 -22.68 2.22
N GLU A 71 7.77 -23.16 1.62
CA GLU A 71 8.36 -22.57 0.42
C GLU A 71 7.39 -22.60 -0.78
N LEU A 72 6.73 -23.73 -1.03
CA LEU A 72 5.73 -23.84 -2.11
C LEU A 72 4.54 -22.89 -1.91
N LEU A 73 4.03 -22.79 -0.68
CA LEU A 73 2.96 -21.86 -0.34
C LEU A 73 3.41 -20.39 -0.48
N LYS A 74 4.63 -20.05 -0.06
CA LYS A 74 5.22 -18.72 -0.22
C LYS A 74 5.32 -18.33 -1.70
N LEU A 75 5.71 -19.26 -2.58
CA LEU A 75 5.76 -19.03 -4.03
C LEU A 75 4.37 -18.73 -4.61
N LYS A 76 3.33 -19.46 -4.16
CA LYS A 76 1.94 -19.22 -4.56
C LYS A 76 1.47 -17.85 -4.10
N ILE A 77 1.66 -17.51 -2.82
CA ILE A 77 1.29 -16.20 -2.26
C ILE A 77 2.00 -15.06 -3.01
N ASN A 78 3.29 -15.18 -3.27
CA ASN A 78 4.04 -14.18 -4.04
C ASN A 78 3.46 -14.01 -5.45
N LYS A 79 3.01 -15.08 -6.12
CA LYS A 79 2.34 -14.99 -7.43
C LYS A 79 1.00 -14.29 -7.34
N ASP A 80 0.22 -14.58 -6.30
CA ASP A 80 -1.09 -13.94 -6.08
C ASP A 80 -0.93 -12.45 -5.80
N ILE A 81 0.02 -12.05 -4.95
CA ILE A 81 0.35 -10.64 -4.67
C ILE A 81 0.77 -9.90 -5.95
N ARG A 82 1.62 -10.50 -6.79
CA ARG A 82 2.01 -9.88 -8.08
C ARG A 82 0.85 -9.74 -9.06
N THR A 83 -0.08 -10.70 -9.05
CA THR A 83 -1.29 -10.62 -9.89
C THR A 83 -2.19 -9.48 -9.41
N ILE A 84 -2.38 -9.39 -8.09
CA ILE A 84 -3.10 -8.32 -7.41
C ILE A 84 -2.50 -6.94 -7.77
N GLU A 85 -1.18 -6.78 -7.67
CA GLU A 85 -0.52 -5.52 -8.03
C GLU A 85 -0.77 -5.15 -9.49
N ARG A 86 -0.55 -6.08 -10.42
CA ARG A 86 -0.73 -5.83 -11.85
C ARG A 86 -2.16 -5.40 -12.19
N ASP A 87 -3.14 -6.10 -11.64
CA ASP A 87 -4.56 -5.84 -11.92
C ASP A 87 -4.99 -4.49 -11.32
N ALA A 88 -4.52 -4.18 -10.11
CA ALA A 88 -4.76 -2.89 -9.46
C ALA A 88 -4.07 -1.73 -10.19
N TYR A 89 -2.82 -1.93 -10.61
CA TYR A 89 -2.08 -0.98 -11.43
C TYR A 89 -2.87 -0.64 -12.69
N PHE A 90 -3.33 -1.66 -13.43
CA PHE A 90 -4.09 -1.44 -14.65
C PHE A 90 -5.37 -0.65 -14.39
N ILE A 91 -6.12 -0.99 -13.34
CA ILE A 91 -7.39 -0.32 -13.04
C ILE A 91 -7.15 1.12 -12.60
N ILE A 92 -6.26 1.35 -11.63
CA ILE A 92 -6.02 2.69 -11.09
C ILE A 92 -5.37 3.58 -12.17
N LYS A 93 -4.30 3.10 -12.81
CA LYS A 93 -3.50 3.90 -13.73
C LYS A 93 -4.14 4.10 -15.09
N ALA A 94 -4.76 3.06 -15.67
CA ALA A 94 -5.30 3.13 -17.02
C ALA A 94 -6.81 3.46 -17.06
N LYS A 95 -7.56 3.25 -15.97
CA LYS A 95 -9.02 3.51 -15.96
C LYS A 95 -9.42 4.64 -15.01
N CYS A 96 -8.98 4.61 -13.76
CA CYS A 96 -9.44 5.58 -12.76
C CYS A 96 -8.80 6.96 -12.99
N ILE A 97 -7.46 7.06 -12.93
CA ILE A 97 -6.73 8.34 -13.06
C ILE A 97 -7.14 9.16 -14.30
N PRO A 98 -7.26 8.59 -15.51
CA PRO A 98 -7.64 9.38 -16.70
C PRO A 98 -9.06 9.95 -16.67
N LYS A 99 -9.97 9.37 -15.87
CA LYS A 99 -11.37 9.80 -15.75
C LYS A 99 -11.60 10.76 -14.58
N THR A 100 -10.62 10.91 -13.71
CA THR A 100 -10.76 11.70 -12.49
C THR A 100 -10.31 13.12 -12.73
N VAL A 101 -11.20 14.06 -12.43
CA VAL A 101 -10.93 15.51 -12.49
C VAL A 101 -10.64 16.07 -11.10
N ASP A 102 -11.25 15.49 -10.06
CA ASP A 102 -11.07 15.91 -8.68
C ASP A 102 -9.63 15.62 -8.18
N GLU A 103 -8.96 16.67 -7.72
CA GLU A 103 -7.56 16.63 -7.30
C GLU A 103 -7.33 15.83 -6.01
N LYS A 104 -8.30 15.81 -5.09
CA LYS A 104 -8.25 15.00 -3.86
C LYS A 104 -8.34 13.52 -4.21
N ILE A 105 -9.20 13.17 -5.15
CA ILE A 105 -9.31 11.79 -5.65
C ILE A 105 -8.03 11.39 -6.40
N LEU A 106 -7.46 12.27 -7.23
CA LEU A 106 -6.21 12.01 -7.94
C LEU A 106 -5.04 11.80 -6.98
N MET A 107 -4.89 12.67 -5.96
CA MET A 107 -3.90 12.52 -4.90
C MET A 107 -4.02 11.13 -4.25
N PHE A 108 -5.24 10.72 -3.91
CA PHE A 108 -5.50 9.42 -3.31
C PHE A 108 -5.14 8.25 -4.23
N TYR A 109 -5.53 8.27 -5.51
CA TYR A 109 -5.20 7.19 -6.45
C TYR A 109 -3.69 7.03 -6.65
N TRP A 110 -2.97 8.15 -6.73
CA TRP A 110 -1.50 8.10 -6.84
C TRP A 110 -0.84 7.58 -5.56
N HIS A 111 -1.36 7.95 -4.39
CA HIS A 111 -0.91 7.38 -3.11
C HIS A 111 -1.16 5.87 -3.07
N LEU A 112 -2.39 5.44 -3.34
CA LEU A 112 -2.77 4.04 -3.35
C LEU A 112 -1.89 3.22 -4.31
N LEU A 113 -1.61 3.74 -5.51
CA LEU A 113 -0.72 3.11 -6.47
C LEU A 113 0.71 2.95 -5.93
N GLY A 114 1.23 3.97 -5.24
CA GLY A 114 2.53 3.90 -4.56
C GLY A 114 2.57 2.82 -3.47
N ASP A 115 1.55 2.77 -2.61
CA ASP A 115 1.42 1.76 -1.56
C ASP A 115 1.37 0.34 -2.15
N ILE A 116 0.59 0.13 -3.21
CA ILE A 116 0.48 -1.16 -3.91
C ILE A 116 1.85 -1.68 -4.34
N MET A 117 2.60 -0.84 -5.03
CA MET A 117 3.93 -1.19 -5.55
C MET A 117 4.92 -1.44 -4.42
N ARG A 118 4.91 -0.59 -3.38
CA ARG A 118 5.76 -0.79 -2.21
C ARG A 118 5.46 -2.13 -1.52
N TYR A 119 4.18 -2.47 -1.37
CA TYR A 119 3.77 -3.69 -0.67
C TYR A 119 4.11 -4.98 -1.39
N CYS A 120 4.22 -4.98 -2.73
CA CYS A 120 4.58 -6.17 -3.50
C CYS A 120 6.09 -6.31 -3.76
N THR A 121 6.88 -5.28 -3.42
CA THR A 121 8.32 -5.19 -3.71
C THR A 121 9.10 -6.42 -3.23
N ASP A 122 8.76 -6.95 -2.06
CA ASP A 122 9.40 -8.13 -1.43
C ASP A 122 9.06 -9.47 -2.10
N THR A 123 8.18 -9.46 -3.11
CA THR A 123 7.84 -10.64 -3.91
C THR A 123 8.67 -10.73 -5.20
N PHE A 124 9.44 -9.70 -5.52
CA PHE A 124 10.28 -9.61 -6.71
C PHE A 124 11.75 -9.91 -6.39
N ARG A 125 12.49 -10.33 -7.43
CA ARG A 125 13.95 -10.50 -7.35
C ARG A 125 14.64 -9.14 -7.37
N ILE A 126 15.92 -9.09 -6.98
CA ILE A 126 16.69 -7.85 -6.73
C ILE A 126 16.56 -6.81 -7.85
N GLU A 127 16.68 -7.22 -9.11
CA GLU A 127 16.59 -6.30 -10.27
C GLU A 127 15.18 -5.73 -10.45
N ASP A 128 14.17 -6.60 -10.41
CA ASP A 128 12.76 -6.19 -10.48
C ASP A 128 12.34 -5.36 -9.27
N LYS A 129 12.91 -5.66 -8.09
CA LYS A 129 12.65 -4.95 -6.83
C LYS A 129 12.93 -3.46 -6.98
N LYS A 130 14.11 -3.09 -7.49
CA LYS A 130 14.50 -1.68 -7.70
C LYS A 130 13.53 -0.97 -8.64
N ARG A 131 13.17 -1.60 -9.75
CA ARG A 131 12.21 -1.06 -10.73
C ARG A 131 10.84 -0.81 -10.11
N ILE A 132 10.35 -1.72 -9.26
CA ILE A 132 9.06 -1.56 -8.58
C ILE A 132 9.13 -0.44 -7.53
N GLN A 133 10.24 -0.31 -6.81
CA GLN A 133 10.47 0.79 -5.87
C GLN A 133 10.51 2.16 -6.56
N GLU A 134 11.18 2.28 -7.70
CA GLU A 134 11.19 3.50 -8.51
C GLU A 134 9.79 3.89 -8.98
N ARG A 135 8.97 2.92 -9.40
CA ARG A 135 7.57 3.17 -9.77
C ARG A 135 6.74 3.62 -8.56
N SER A 136 6.97 3.03 -7.39
CA SER A 136 6.33 3.44 -6.14
C SER A 136 6.69 4.89 -5.80
N LEU A 137 7.98 5.25 -5.89
CA LEU A 137 8.47 6.61 -5.66
C LEU A 137 7.86 7.61 -6.65
N GLN A 138 7.75 7.22 -7.92
CA GLN A 138 7.13 8.04 -8.94
C GLN A 138 5.64 8.29 -8.64
N ALA A 139 4.91 7.26 -8.20
CA ALA A 139 3.50 7.38 -7.83
C ALA A 139 3.30 8.31 -6.62
N TYR A 140 4.10 8.15 -5.56
CA TYR A 140 4.06 9.07 -4.42
C TYR A 140 4.44 10.50 -4.80
N SER A 141 5.41 10.68 -5.71
CA SER A 141 5.78 12.00 -6.21
C SER A 141 4.63 12.68 -6.95
N TYR A 142 3.83 11.92 -7.73
CA TYR A 142 2.59 12.46 -8.32
C TYR A 142 1.56 12.82 -7.26
N SER A 143 1.37 11.98 -6.24
CA SER A 143 0.46 12.29 -5.12
C SER A 143 0.86 13.59 -4.41
N LEU A 144 2.16 13.76 -4.13
CA LEU A 144 2.70 14.95 -3.49
C LEU A 144 2.51 16.21 -4.35
N LYS A 145 2.63 16.10 -5.69
CA LYS A 145 2.31 17.20 -6.61
C LYS A 145 0.86 17.68 -6.48
N TYR A 146 -0.10 16.77 -6.33
CA TYR A 146 -1.50 17.15 -6.11
C TYR A 146 -1.71 17.75 -4.71
N ALA A 147 -1.07 17.20 -3.67
CA ALA A 147 -1.11 17.78 -2.33
C ALA A 147 -0.60 19.24 -2.32
N ASN A 148 0.52 19.49 -3.00
CA ASN A 148 1.10 20.83 -3.15
C ASN A 148 0.19 21.75 -3.97
N LYS A 149 -0.41 21.25 -5.06
CA LYS A 149 -1.35 22.03 -5.89
C LYS A 149 -2.56 22.50 -5.09
N MET A 150 -3.07 21.65 -4.19
CA MET A 150 -4.18 21.97 -3.28
C MET A 150 -3.76 22.80 -2.07
N ASN A 151 -2.47 23.12 -1.91
CA ASN A 151 -1.91 23.80 -0.74
C ASN A 151 -2.32 23.15 0.59
N LEU A 152 -2.28 21.81 0.67
CA LEU A 152 -2.66 21.12 1.89
C LEU A 152 -1.74 21.53 3.05
N PRO A 153 -2.28 21.86 4.24
CA PRO A 153 -1.45 22.21 5.37
C PRO A 153 -0.61 21.01 5.81
N PRO A 154 0.60 21.21 6.37
CA PRO A 154 1.44 20.11 6.84
C PRO A 154 0.78 19.21 7.89
N SER A 155 -0.20 19.72 8.63
CA SER A 155 -1.01 18.97 9.59
C SER A 155 -2.13 18.14 8.95
N ASN A 156 -2.37 18.27 7.64
CA ASN A 156 -3.42 17.53 6.95
C ASN A 156 -3.20 16.01 7.06
N PRO A 157 -4.18 15.23 7.54
CA PRO A 157 -4.01 13.79 7.75
C PRO A 157 -3.60 13.02 6.49
N ARG A 158 -4.09 13.41 5.31
CA ARG A 158 -3.74 12.73 4.03
C ARG A 158 -2.31 13.02 3.60
N LEU A 159 -1.85 14.25 3.79
CA LEU A 159 -0.46 14.62 3.51
C LEU A 159 0.48 13.87 4.47
N LEU A 160 0.13 13.80 5.76
CA LEU A 160 0.91 13.04 6.73
C LEU A 160 0.97 11.54 6.40
N GLU A 161 -0.15 10.93 6.03
CA GLU A 161 -0.19 9.53 5.60
C GLU A 161 0.74 9.30 4.39
N LEU A 162 0.74 10.22 3.41
CA LEU A 162 1.62 10.17 2.25
C LEU A 162 3.11 10.29 2.63
N LEU A 163 3.47 11.22 3.52
CA LEU A 163 4.85 11.44 3.97
C LEU A 163 5.40 10.25 4.77
N VAL A 164 4.55 9.61 5.57
CA VAL A 164 4.88 8.34 6.25
C VAL A 164 5.15 7.24 5.21
N SER A 165 4.26 7.08 4.23
CA SER A 165 4.45 6.11 3.14
C SER A 165 5.76 6.34 2.37
N LEU A 166 6.10 7.59 2.05
CA LEU A 166 7.36 7.98 1.41
C LEU A 166 8.57 7.63 2.27
N THR A 167 8.52 7.94 3.57
CA THR A 167 9.61 7.62 4.50
C THR A 167 9.88 6.13 4.55
N VAL A 168 8.83 5.31 4.63
CA VAL A 168 8.98 3.85 4.64
C VAL A 168 9.58 3.35 3.32
N LEU A 169 9.15 3.89 2.17
CA LEU A 169 9.76 3.54 0.89
C LEU A 169 11.25 3.86 0.84
N HIS A 170 11.65 5.05 1.27
CA HIS A 170 13.06 5.46 1.29
C HIS A 170 13.90 4.54 2.17
N LYS A 171 13.37 4.12 3.34
CA LYS A 171 14.00 3.10 4.17
C LYS A 171 14.14 1.76 3.44
N ASP A 172 13.12 1.33 2.70
CA ASP A 172 13.12 0.05 1.98
C ASP A 172 14.05 0.03 0.75
N MET A 173 14.38 1.20 0.19
CA MET A 173 15.23 1.35 -0.99
C MET A 173 16.74 1.22 -0.70
N ASP A 174 17.13 1.03 0.56
CA ASP A 174 18.52 0.81 0.99
C ASP A 174 19.50 1.89 0.48
N THR A 175 19.01 3.14 0.42
CA THR A 175 19.87 4.30 0.24
C THR A 175 20.61 4.51 1.56
N GLN A 176 21.95 4.46 1.55
CA GLN A 176 22.82 4.56 2.74
C GLN A 176 22.80 5.96 3.40
N THR A 177 21.63 6.58 3.53
CA THR A 177 21.47 7.95 3.97
C THR A 177 20.53 8.00 5.17
N ASN A 178 20.81 8.92 6.11
CA ASN A 178 19.92 9.22 7.24
C ASN A 178 18.63 9.96 6.81
N ASP A 179 18.46 10.18 5.50
CA ASP A 179 17.37 10.94 4.89
C ASP A 179 15.97 10.47 5.32
N PRO A 180 15.64 9.16 5.43
CA PRO A 180 14.28 8.75 5.78
C PRO A 180 13.88 9.19 7.20
N ILE A 181 14.81 9.10 8.17
CA ILE A 181 14.52 9.49 9.56
C ILE A 181 14.33 11.01 9.64
N GLU A 182 15.18 11.77 8.95
CA GLU A 182 15.05 13.23 8.90
C GLU A 182 13.77 13.67 8.17
N MET A 183 13.39 12.97 7.09
CA MET A 183 12.11 13.19 6.39
C MET A 183 10.90 13.00 7.31
N ALA A 184 10.86 11.90 8.07
CA ALA A 184 9.79 11.68 9.05
C ALA A 184 9.81 12.72 10.18
N ALA A 185 11.00 13.04 10.70
CA ALA A 185 11.14 14.02 11.77
C ALA A 185 10.69 15.42 11.33
N GLN A 186 11.04 15.82 10.10
CA GLN A 186 10.63 17.09 9.52
C GLN A 186 9.11 17.13 9.29
N ALA A 187 8.52 16.10 8.68
CA ALA A 187 7.08 16.00 8.49
C ALA A 187 6.32 16.11 9.82
N PHE A 188 6.83 15.47 10.87
CA PHE A 188 6.25 15.56 12.21
C PHE A 188 6.37 16.97 12.81
N ARG A 189 7.55 17.60 12.74
CA ARG A 189 7.75 18.97 13.23
C ARG A 189 6.84 19.97 12.53
N ASP A 190 6.73 19.88 11.20
CA ASP A 190 5.87 20.75 10.40
C ASP A 190 4.40 20.55 10.77
N ALA A 191 3.95 19.31 10.97
CA ALA A 191 2.58 19.03 11.40
C ALA A 191 2.27 19.63 12.77
N ILE A 192 3.18 19.50 13.75
CA ILE A 192 2.99 20.05 15.10
C ILE A 192 2.92 21.58 15.06
N GLN A 193 3.80 22.25 14.30
CA GLN A 193 3.79 23.71 14.15
C GLN A 193 2.48 24.21 13.49
N ASN A 194 1.89 23.39 12.64
CA ASN A 194 0.67 23.70 11.89
C ASN A 194 -0.59 23.02 12.47
N MET A 195 -0.54 22.52 13.71
CA MET A 195 -1.65 21.79 14.33
C MET A 195 -2.93 22.65 14.44
N HIS A 196 -2.79 23.97 14.52
CA HIS A 196 -3.89 24.93 14.52
C HIS A 196 -4.68 25.00 13.19
N LEU A 197 -4.17 24.40 12.12
CA LEU A 197 -4.81 24.31 10.80
C LEU A 197 -5.55 22.99 10.58
N LEU A 198 -5.70 22.16 11.64
CA LEU A 198 -6.50 20.95 11.58
C LEU A 198 -7.99 21.33 11.42
N GLU A 199 -8.57 20.96 10.28
CA GLU A 199 -10.02 20.95 10.03
C GLU A 199 -10.65 19.62 10.45
#